data_AF-A0A251VSF7-F1
#
_entry.id   AF-A0A251VSF7-F1
#
_cell.length_a   1.000
_cell.length_b   1.000
_cell.length_c   1.000
_cell.angle_alpha   90.00
_cell.angle_beta   90.00
_cell.angle_gamma   90.00
#
_symmetry.space_group_name_H-M   'P 1'
#
loop_
_entity.id
_entity.type
_entity.pdbx_description
1 polymer ?
#
loop_
_entity_poly.entity_id
_entity_poly.type
_entity_poly.pdbx_seq_one_letter_code
_entity_poly.pdbx_strand_id
1 'polypeptide(L)'
;MVTFGNLVQRLSDLKPNDPVDILNNSLETLSDLETHGFDVGPVRGRLNDLLSLKTKMCQQEDTRKEVETELRKCKHEKSLMEKEIYQLKMKMQELKLKMVRAETMRKRKEYKVTRLRSDMLLVRNQISEWMLAFEEPAAACL
;
A
#
# COMPACT_ATOMS: atom_id res chain seq x y z
N MET A 1 44.61 10.58 -41.07
CA MET A 1 43.90 9.78 -42.08
C MET A 1 43.16 8.65 -41.37
N VAL A 2 41.84 8.62 -41.45
CA VAL A 2 41.06 7.44 -41.02
C VAL A 2 41.10 6.44 -42.16
N THR A 3 41.56 5.23 -41.90
CA THR A 3 41.53 4.13 -42.87
C THR A 3 40.31 3.26 -42.61
N PHE A 4 39.82 2.55 -43.63
CA PHE A 4 38.73 1.60 -43.49
C PHE A 4 39.00 0.56 -42.38
N GLY A 5 40.24 0.06 -42.28
CA GLY A 5 40.66 -0.86 -41.21
C GLY A 5 40.54 -0.26 -39.80
N ASN A 6 40.98 0.99 -39.61
CA ASN A 6 40.86 1.67 -38.31
C ASN A 6 39.38 1.89 -37.92
N LEU A 7 38.52 2.16 -38.90
CA LEU A 7 37.08 2.31 -38.67
C LEU A 7 36.45 0.98 -38.24
N VAL A 8 36.72 -0.10 -38.96
CA VAL A 8 36.19 -1.44 -38.62
C VAL A 8 36.67 -1.90 -37.23
N GLN A 9 37.93 -1.62 -36.88
CA GLN A 9 38.45 -1.96 -35.57
C GLN A 9 37.78 -1.16 -34.46
N ARG A 10 37.64 0.16 -34.64
CA ARG A 10 36.90 1.02 -33.70
C ARG A 10 35.45 0.56 -33.51
N LEU A 11 34.80 0.09 -34.57
CA LEU A 11 33.44 -0.45 -34.50
C LEU A 11 33.37 -1.79 -33.77
N SER A 12 34.44 -2.58 -33.79
CA SER A 12 34.53 -3.86 -33.09
C SER A 12 34.70 -3.69 -31.57
N ASP A 13 35.28 -2.57 -31.14
CA ASP A 13 35.52 -2.24 -29.73
C ASP A 13 34.35 -1.47 -29.07
N LEU A 14 33.25 -1.23 -29.81
CA LEU A 14 32.07 -0.52 -29.32
C LEU A 14 31.43 -1.23 -28.12
N LYS A 15 31.13 -0.45 -27.09
CA LYS A 15 30.40 -0.89 -25.90
C LYS A 15 28.96 -0.38 -25.92
N PRO A 16 28.03 -1.07 -25.23
CA PRO A 16 26.64 -0.63 -25.16
C PRO A 16 26.45 0.79 -24.60
N ASN A 17 27.32 1.20 -23.68
CA ASN A 17 27.26 2.51 -23.00
C ASN A 17 27.99 3.63 -23.74
N ASP A 18 28.63 3.34 -24.88
CA ASP A 18 29.30 4.39 -25.65
C ASP A 18 28.26 5.42 -26.15
N PRO A 19 28.67 6.64 -26.52
CA PRO A 19 27.76 7.63 -27.12
C PRO A 19 27.16 7.16 -28.46
N VAL A 20 25.94 7.57 -28.78
CA VAL A 20 25.33 7.29 -30.10
C VAL A 20 26.10 8.00 -31.22
N ASP A 21 26.71 9.13 -30.90
CA ASP A 21 27.48 9.94 -31.85
C ASP A 21 28.66 9.18 -32.46
N ILE A 22 29.22 8.19 -31.75
CA ILE A 22 30.26 7.34 -32.32
C ILE A 22 29.73 6.56 -33.52
N LEU A 23 28.50 6.04 -33.44
CA LEU A 23 27.85 5.31 -34.53
C LEU A 23 27.48 6.26 -35.69
N ASN A 24 26.95 7.45 -35.37
CA ASN A 24 26.58 8.44 -36.38
C ASN A 24 27.81 8.95 -37.16
N ASN A 25 28.87 9.32 -36.46
CA ASN A 25 30.13 9.76 -37.09
C ASN A 25 30.76 8.64 -37.93
N SER A 26 30.60 7.37 -37.51
CA SER A 26 31.04 6.22 -38.30
C SER A 26 30.21 6.02 -39.58
N LEU A 27 28.90 6.28 -39.57
CA LEU A 27 28.07 6.26 -40.78
C LEU A 27 28.48 7.35 -41.78
N GLU A 28 28.78 8.56 -41.29
CA GLU A 28 29.31 9.64 -42.13
C GLU A 28 30.65 9.23 -42.76
N THR A 29 31.58 8.71 -41.95
CA THR A 29 32.88 8.24 -42.44
C THR A 29 32.75 7.10 -43.47
N LEU A 30 31.80 6.17 -43.30
CA LEU A 30 31.53 5.13 -44.30
C LEU A 30 31.02 5.71 -45.61
N SER A 31 30.22 6.78 -45.56
CA SER A 31 29.70 7.43 -46.76
C SER A 31 30.84 8.08 -47.55
N ASP A 32 31.79 8.73 -46.87
CA ASP A 32 33.00 9.26 -47.51
C ASP A 32 33.85 8.14 -48.16
N LEU A 33 34.05 7.02 -47.46
CA LEU A 33 34.81 5.88 -47.98
C LEU A 33 34.13 5.23 -49.19
N GLU A 34 32.80 5.18 -49.22
CA GLU A 34 32.04 4.68 -50.38
C GLU A 34 32.33 5.51 -51.65
N THR A 35 32.45 6.84 -51.52
CA THR A 35 32.82 7.71 -52.65
C THR A 35 34.21 7.43 -53.22
N HIS A 36 35.08 6.83 -52.41
CA HIS A 36 36.43 6.39 -52.79
C HIS A 36 36.48 4.94 -53.30
N GLY A 37 35.32 4.29 -53.52
CA GLY A 37 35.21 2.96 -54.12
C GLY A 37 35.29 1.80 -53.12
N PHE A 38 35.21 2.07 -51.81
CA PHE A 38 35.15 1.00 -50.80
C PHE A 38 33.75 0.37 -50.75
N ASP A 39 33.68 -0.96 -50.70
CA ASP A 39 32.43 -1.66 -50.39
C ASP A 39 32.13 -1.57 -48.88
N VAL A 40 31.26 -0.62 -48.52
CA VAL A 40 30.87 -0.35 -47.14
C VAL A 40 29.55 -1.01 -46.73
N GLY A 41 28.85 -1.66 -47.67
CA GLY A 41 27.51 -2.22 -47.45
C GLY A 41 27.42 -3.13 -46.21
N PRO A 42 28.32 -4.12 -46.05
CA PRO A 42 28.32 -5.02 -44.89
C PRO A 42 28.53 -4.29 -43.56
N VAL A 43 29.41 -3.28 -43.52
CA VAL A 43 29.73 -2.52 -42.30
C VAL A 43 28.57 -1.59 -41.96
N ARG A 44 27.99 -0.91 -42.97
CA ARG A 44 26.83 -0.03 -42.82
C ARG A 44 25.61 -0.80 -42.29
N GLY A 45 25.35 -2.00 -42.80
CA GLY A 45 24.27 -2.86 -42.31
C GLY A 45 24.40 -3.17 -40.81
N ARG A 46 25.58 -3.64 -40.39
CA ARG A 46 25.86 -3.90 -38.96
C ARG A 46 25.74 -2.65 -38.10
N LEU A 47 26.17 -1.50 -38.60
CA LEU A 47 26.11 -0.24 -37.86
C LEU A 47 24.66 0.23 -37.64
N ASN A 48 23.80 0.04 -38.65
CA ASN A 48 22.37 0.30 -38.54
C ASN A 48 21.68 -0.65 -37.55
N ASP A 49 22.09 -1.92 -37.52
CA ASP A 49 21.60 -2.88 -36.51
C ASP A 49 21.98 -2.45 -35.09
N LEU A 50 23.23 -2.00 -34.88
CA LEU A 50 23.70 -1.47 -33.61
C LEU A 50 22.94 -0.22 -33.17
N LEU A 51 22.67 0.71 -34.10
CA LEU A 51 21.83 1.89 -33.84
C LEU A 51 20.42 1.50 -33.41
N SER A 52 19.79 0.56 -34.13
CA SER A 52 18.46 0.04 -33.81
C SER A 52 18.40 -0.58 -32.41
N LEU A 53 19.40 -1.39 -32.06
CA LEU A 53 19.52 -1.96 -30.71
C LEU A 53 19.68 -0.86 -29.65
N LYS A 54 20.47 0.16 -29.92
CA LYS A 54 20.72 1.26 -28.98
C LYS A 54 19.47 2.09 -28.72
N THR A 55 18.70 2.40 -29.76
CA THR A 55 17.40 3.07 -29.61
C THR A 55 16.45 2.24 -28.74
N LYS A 56 16.37 0.92 -28.97
CA LYS A 56 15.55 0.03 -28.14
C LYS A 56 16.03 0.00 -26.68
N MET A 57 17.35 -0.02 -26.44
CA MET A 57 17.91 0.02 -25.10
C MET A 57 17.56 1.33 -24.36
N CYS A 58 17.68 2.48 -25.03
CA CYS A 58 17.29 3.76 -24.43
C CYS A 58 15.81 3.79 -24.04
N GLN A 59 14.92 3.37 -24.94
CA GLN A 59 13.48 3.28 -24.67
C GLN A 59 13.16 2.36 -23.48
N GLN A 60 13.85 1.21 -23.40
CA GLN A 60 13.67 0.27 -22.29
C GLN A 60 14.22 0.81 -20.97
N GLU A 61 15.32 1.55 -20.98
CA GLU A 61 15.86 2.17 -19.77
C GLU A 61 14.95 3.28 -19.24
N ASP A 62 14.33 4.07 -20.11
CA ASP A 62 13.33 5.06 -19.72
C ASP A 62 12.08 4.40 -19.12
N THR A 63 11.60 3.33 -19.77
CA THR A 63 10.49 2.50 -19.25
C THR A 63 10.84 1.91 -17.89
N ARG A 64 12.06 1.40 -17.72
CA ARG A 64 12.55 0.85 -16.46
C ARG A 64 12.54 1.90 -15.35
N LYS A 65 12.99 3.13 -15.62
CA LYS A 65 12.99 4.24 -14.64
C LYS A 65 11.58 4.65 -14.24
N GLU A 66 10.64 4.67 -15.18
CA GLU A 66 9.23 4.93 -14.91
C GLU A 66 8.64 3.86 -13.99
N VAL A 67 8.82 2.58 -14.34
CA VAL A 67 8.38 1.44 -13.52
C VAL A 67 9.00 1.48 -12.13
N GLU A 68 10.29 1.81 -12.02
CA GLU A 68 10.96 1.91 -10.72
C GLU A 68 10.38 3.05 -9.85
N THR A 69 10.02 4.15 -10.49
CA THR A 69 9.41 5.30 -9.80
C THR A 69 8.01 4.96 -9.30
N GLU A 70 7.17 4.33 -10.12
CA GLU A 70 5.85 3.84 -9.70
C GLU A 70 5.97 2.77 -8.61
N LEU A 71 6.93 1.86 -8.72
CA LEU A 71 7.19 0.87 -7.67
C LEU A 71 7.54 1.51 -6.32
N ARG A 72 8.37 2.57 -6.32
CA ARG A 72 8.71 3.32 -5.11
C ARG A 72 7.46 3.99 -4.51
N LYS A 73 6.62 4.60 -5.35
CA LYS A 73 5.36 5.21 -4.93
C LYS A 73 4.40 4.19 -4.32
N CYS A 74 4.16 3.06 -4.99
CA CYS A 74 3.31 1.98 -4.48
C CYS A 74 3.83 1.42 -3.15
N LYS A 75 5.15 1.25 -2.99
CA LYS A 75 5.74 0.79 -1.71
C LYS A 75 5.47 1.79 -0.59
N HIS A 76 5.57 3.08 -0.87
CA HIS A 76 5.29 4.12 0.12
C HIS A 76 3.81 4.11 0.53
N GLU A 77 2.90 4.12 -0.44
CA GLU A 77 1.45 4.06 -0.21
C GLU A 77 1.05 2.80 0.58
N LYS A 78 1.59 1.64 0.21
CA LYS A 78 1.40 0.39 0.96
C LYS A 78 1.81 0.53 2.42
N SER A 79 2.96 1.17 2.71
CA SER A 79 3.42 1.36 4.09
C SER A 79 2.49 2.28 4.90
N LEU A 80 1.90 3.31 4.26
CA LEU A 80 0.91 4.16 4.90
C LEU A 80 -0.36 3.36 5.24
N MET A 81 -0.85 2.54 4.32
CA MET A 81 -2.01 1.67 4.54
C MET A 81 -1.75 0.66 5.67
N GLU A 82 -0.56 0.05 5.73
CA GLU A 82 -0.19 -0.88 6.80
C GLU A 82 -0.21 -0.20 8.18
N LYS A 83 0.26 1.06 8.28
CA LYS A 83 0.19 1.85 9.51
C LYS A 83 -1.26 2.16 9.91
N GLU A 84 -2.10 2.52 8.96
CA GLU A 84 -3.52 2.79 9.21
C GLU A 84 -4.24 1.53 9.70
N ILE A 85 -4.01 0.38 9.04
CA ILE A 85 -4.53 -0.92 9.46
C ILE A 85 -4.10 -1.24 10.90
N TYR A 86 -2.84 -0.99 11.25
CA TYR A 86 -2.35 -1.20 12.61
C TYR A 86 -3.08 -0.31 13.63
N GLN A 87 -3.24 0.99 13.33
CA GLN A 87 -3.98 1.90 14.21
C GLN A 87 -5.44 1.49 14.39
N LEU A 88 -6.11 1.04 13.32
CA LEU A 88 -7.48 0.54 13.39
C LEU A 88 -7.57 -0.72 14.26
N LYS A 89 -6.62 -1.65 14.17
CA LYS A 89 -6.56 -2.82 15.05
C LYS A 89 -6.46 -2.44 16.53
N MET A 90 -5.62 -1.45 16.86
CA MET A 90 -5.48 -0.96 18.24
C MET A 90 -6.77 -0.34 18.76
N LYS A 91 -7.43 0.53 17.97
CA LYS A 91 -8.73 1.12 18.33
C LYS A 91 -9.80 0.05 18.53
N MET A 92 -9.82 -0.98 17.69
CA MET A 92 -10.76 -2.10 17.82
C MET A 92 -10.54 -2.88 19.13
N GLN A 93 -9.29 -3.12 19.53
CA GLN A 93 -8.99 -3.77 20.81
C GLN A 93 -9.44 -2.92 22.01
N GLU A 94 -9.20 -1.62 21.98
CA GLU A 94 -9.66 -0.69 23.03
C GLU A 94 -11.19 -0.70 23.15
N LEU A 95 -11.90 -0.69 22.02
CA LEU A 95 -13.37 -0.77 22.00
C LEU A 95 -13.86 -2.10 22.57
N LYS A 96 -13.23 -3.23 22.22
CA LYS A 96 -13.57 -4.55 22.80
C LYS A 96 -13.42 -4.54 24.33
N LEU A 97 -12.33 -3.98 24.85
CA LEU A 97 -12.12 -3.84 26.30
C LEU A 97 -13.19 -2.95 26.96
N LYS A 98 -13.54 -1.82 26.32
CA LYS A 98 -14.62 -0.94 26.80
C LYS A 98 -15.97 -1.67 26.82
N MET A 99 -16.28 -2.47 25.81
CA MET A 99 -17.52 -3.28 25.76
C MET A 99 -17.60 -4.27 26.93
N VAL A 100 -16.52 -5.02 27.19
CA VAL A 100 -16.47 -5.98 28.32
C VAL A 100 -16.67 -5.26 29.66
N ARG A 101 -16.05 -4.09 29.85
CA ARG A 101 -16.25 -3.28 31.07
C ARG A 101 -17.70 -2.78 31.19
N ALA A 102 -18.30 -2.30 30.12
CA ALA A 102 -19.70 -1.87 30.11
C ALA A 102 -20.63 -3.04 30.44
N GLU A 103 -20.40 -4.22 29.88
CA GLU A 103 -21.23 -5.40 30.10
C GLU A 103 -21.15 -5.92 31.54
N THR A 104 -19.96 -5.95 32.14
CA THR A 104 -19.79 -6.33 33.55
C THR A 104 -20.50 -5.34 34.48
N MET A 105 -20.40 -4.04 34.20
CA MET A 105 -21.14 -3.01 34.94
C MET A 105 -22.65 -3.14 34.77
N ARG A 106 -23.13 -3.43 33.55
CA ARG A 106 -24.55 -3.70 33.27
C ARG A 106 -25.06 -4.86 34.12
N LYS A 107 -24.37 -6.01 34.11
CA LYS A 107 -24.73 -7.19 34.91
C LYS A 107 -24.80 -6.88 36.41
N ARG A 108 -23.84 -6.10 36.94
CA ARG A 108 -23.87 -5.66 38.35
C ARG A 108 -25.09 -4.80 38.65
N LYS A 109 -25.47 -3.89 37.74
CA LYS A 109 -26.66 -3.04 37.89
C LYS A 109 -27.95 -3.85 37.78
N GLU A 110 -28.03 -4.81 36.87
CA GLU A 110 -29.16 -5.75 36.74
C GLU A 110 -29.40 -6.49 38.06
N TYR A 111 -28.34 -7.06 38.67
CA TYR A 111 -28.44 -7.70 40.00
C TYR A 111 -28.95 -6.74 41.08
N LYS A 112 -28.47 -5.48 41.08
CA LYS A 112 -28.96 -4.48 42.05
C LYS A 112 -30.43 -4.15 41.82
N VAL A 113 -30.88 -4.04 40.57
CA VAL A 113 -32.27 -3.79 40.21
C VAL A 113 -33.17 -4.95 40.66
N THR A 114 -32.77 -6.20 40.41
CA THR A 114 -33.56 -7.36 40.84
C THR A 114 -33.69 -7.43 42.37
N ARG A 115 -32.60 -7.21 43.10
CA ARG A 115 -32.63 -7.15 44.57
C ARG A 115 -33.57 -6.06 45.08
N LEU A 116 -33.44 -4.84 44.57
CA LEU A 116 -34.29 -3.72 45.00
C LEU A 116 -35.78 -3.95 44.69
N ARG A 117 -36.10 -4.64 43.58
CA ARG A 117 -37.48 -5.04 43.28
C ARG A 117 -38.02 -6.02 44.32
N SER A 118 -37.22 -7.00 44.74
CA SER A 118 -37.61 -7.94 45.81
C SER A 118 -37.81 -7.23 47.14
N ASP A 119 -36.88 -6.34 47.53
CA ASP A 119 -36.98 -5.55 48.76
C ASP A 119 -38.27 -4.69 48.76
N MET A 120 -38.57 -4.05 47.63
CA MET A 120 -39.78 -3.24 47.46
C MET A 120 -41.06 -4.08 47.60
N LEU A 121 -41.10 -5.30 47.03
CA LEU A 121 -42.24 -6.21 47.17
C LEU A 121 -42.43 -6.65 48.63
N LEU A 122 -41.35 -6.96 49.33
CA LEU A 122 -41.39 -7.32 50.75
C LEU A 122 -42.00 -6.19 51.59
N VAL A 123 -41.49 -4.97 51.43
CA VAL A 123 -42.01 -3.79 52.15
C VAL A 123 -43.48 -3.54 51.82
N ARG A 124 -43.88 -3.68 50.55
CA ARG A 124 -45.28 -3.54 50.14
C ARG A 124 -46.19 -4.56 50.84
N ASN A 125 -45.75 -5.81 50.93
CA ASN A 125 -46.52 -6.86 51.59
C ASN A 125 -46.65 -6.57 53.09
N GLN A 126 -45.56 -6.18 53.75
CA GLN A 126 -45.57 -5.80 55.17
C GLN A 126 -46.53 -4.62 55.45
N ILE A 127 -46.52 -3.58 54.60
CA ILE A 127 -47.47 -2.48 54.72
C ILE A 127 -48.91 -2.99 54.60
N SER A 128 -49.17 -3.89 53.65
CA SER A 128 -50.52 -4.46 53.44
C SER A 128 -50.98 -5.29 54.63
N GLU A 129 -50.09 -6.11 55.19
CA GLU A 129 -50.35 -6.87 56.42
C GLU A 129 -50.68 -5.94 57.60
N TRP A 130 -49.90 -4.88 57.80
CA TRP A 130 -50.15 -3.92 58.88
C TRP A 130 -51.43 -3.11 58.69
N MET A 131 -51.79 -2.76 57.45
CA MET A 131 -53.08 -2.10 57.18
C MET A 131 -54.26 -3.01 57.55
N LEU A 132 -54.23 -4.28 57.15
CA LEU A 132 -55.27 -5.25 57.51
C LEU A 132 -55.37 -5.45 59.03
N ALA A 133 -54.22 -5.63 59.69
CA ALA A 133 -54.17 -5.80 61.15
C ALA A 133 -54.62 -4.55 61.91
N PHE A 134 -54.56 -3.36 61.30
CA PHE A 134 -55.06 -2.11 61.87
C PHE A 134 -56.58 -1.98 61.71
N GLU A 135 -57.14 -2.41 60.58
CA GLU A 135 -58.59 -2.32 60.30
C GLU A 135 -59.43 -3.20 61.23
N GLU A 136 -58.96 -4.40 61.60
CA GLU A 136 -59.66 -5.33 62.50
C GLU A 136 -60.06 -4.70 63.86
N PRO A 137 -59.12 -4.18 64.68
CA PRO A 137 -59.48 -3.53 65.94
C PRO A 137 -60.23 -2.21 65.74
N ALA A 138 -59.96 -1.47 64.66
CA ALA A 138 -60.68 -0.22 64.38
C ALA A 138 -62.18 -0.46 64.10
N ALA A 139 -62.52 -1.54 63.39
CA ALA A 139 -63.91 -1.94 63.14
C ALA A 139 -64.64 -2.41 64.41
N ALA A 140 -63.91 -2.95 65.40
CA ALA A 140 -64.48 -3.36 66.69
C ALA A 140 -64.79 -2.19 67.65
N CYS A 141 -64.38 -0.96 67.30
CA CYS A 141 -64.66 0.25 68.07
C CYS A 141 -65.92 1.02 67.62
N LEU A 142 -66.59 0.59 66.54
CA LEU A 142 -67.85 1.14 66.03
C LEU A 142 -69.04 0.27 66.49
#